data_AF-A0AAV5KX29-F1
#
_entry.id   AF-A0AAV5KX29-F1
#
_cell.length_a   1.000
_cell.length_b   1.000
_cell.length_c   1.000
_cell.angle_alpha   90.00
_cell.angle_beta   90.00
_cell.angle_gamma   90.00
#
_symmetry.space_group_name_H-M   'P 1'
#
loop_
_entity.id
_entity.type
_entity.pdbx_description
1 polymer ?
#
loop_
_entity_poly.entity_id
_entity_poly.type
_entity_poly.pdbx_seq_one_letter_code
_entity_poly.pdbx_strand_id
1 'polypeptide(L)'
;MPGRNVVMYNTMITRLSLCEMIEDSKRLFFSIKEKDSISWTTMITGLTQNELDREAIDLLRDMRMEGMAMDQYTFGSVFTACGSLLALKEGKQIHAFIIRTNNKDNVFVVSALVDMYCKCKSITYAEAALKRMTRKNVVSWTAILVSYGQNDYSEEAVKLFCDMQRNGIDPDEFTL
;
A
#
# COMPACT_ATOMS: atom_id res chain seq x y z
N MET A 1 -8.65 31.08 -9.97
CA MET A 1 -9.16 29.68 -9.91
C MET A 1 -8.03 28.76 -9.46
N PRO A 2 -7.88 28.49 -8.15
CA PRO A 2 -6.73 27.75 -7.60
C PRO A 2 -6.69 26.26 -7.99
N GLY A 3 -7.84 25.61 -8.14
CA GLY A 3 -7.91 24.14 -8.34
C GLY A 3 -7.50 23.63 -9.72
N ARG A 4 -7.48 24.47 -10.77
CA ARG A 4 -7.17 24.01 -12.14
C ARG A 4 -5.68 23.71 -12.33
N ASN A 5 -4.82 24.39 -11.56
CA ASN A 5 -3.37 24.20 -11.62
C ASN A 5 -2.95 22.91 -10.92
N VAL A 6 -3.55 22.59 -9.77
CA VAL A 6 -3.19 21.39 -8.99
C VAL A 6 -3.47 20.09 -9.77
N VAL A 7 -4.62 19.98 -10.43
CA VAL A 7 -4.96 18.81 -11.27
C VAL A 7 -3.98 18.65 -12.43
N MET A 8 -3.60 19.75 -13.09
CA MET A 8 -2.60 19.73 -14.16
C MET A 8 -1.24 19.27 -13.65
N TYR A 9 -0.79 19.80 -12.51
CA TYR A 9 0.46 19.38 -11.89
C TYR A 9 0.44 17.92 -11.46
N ASN A 10 -0.64 17.43 -10.84
CA ASN A 10 -0.77 16.02 -10.47
C ASN A 10 -0.67 15.11 -11.70
N THR A 11 -1.34 15.48 -12.80
CA THR A 11 -1.24 14.74 -14.07
C THR A 11 0.19 14.71 -14.61
N MET A 12 0.90 15.84 -14.53
CA MET A 12 2.30 15.92 -14.96
C MET A 12 3.22 15.09 -14.04
N ILE A 13 3.05 15.15 -12.72
CA ILE A 13 3.79 14.32 -11.75
C ILE A 13 3.59 12.83 -12.06
N THR A 14 2.36 12.39 -12.32
CA THR A 14 2.09 11.00 -12.73
C THR A 14 2.86 10.64 -13.99
N ARG A 15 2.77 11.48 -15.04
CA ARG A 15 3.43 11.22 -16.32
C ARG A 15 4.95 11.19 -16.20
N LEU A 16 5.54 12.13 -15.48
CA LEU A 16 7.00 12.21 -15.27
C LEU A 16 7.51 11.01 -14.48
N SER A 17 6.78 10.60 -13.43
CA SER A 17 7.15 9.44 -12.61
C SER A 17 7.11 8.13 -13.41
N LEU A 18 6.20 8.01 -14.38
CA LEU A 18 6.12 6.85 -15.29
C LEU A 18 7.18 6.85 -16.40
N CYS A 19 7.79 8.00 -16.69
CA CYS A 19 8.85 8.14 -17.69
C CYS A 19 10.25 8.09 -17.08
N GLU A 20 10.40 7.59 -15.84
CA GLU A 20 11.67 7.57 -15.07
C GLU A 20 12.31 8.96 -14.87
N MET A 21 11.54 10.04 -15.09
CA MET A 21 11.96 11.43 -14.87
C MET A 21 11.64 11.87 -13.44
N ILE A 22 12.03 11.05 -12.47
CA ILE A 22 11.60 11.22 -11.07
C ILE A 22 12.13 12.52 -10.45
N GLU A 23 13.29 13.00 -10.89
CA GLU A 23 13.85 14.26 -10.41
C GLU A 23 13.04 15.49 -10.87
N ASP A 24 12.55 15.48 -12.11
CA ASP A 24 11.66 16.55 -12.61
C ASP A 24 10.28 16.49 -11.95
N SER A 25 9.80 15.27 -11.68
CA SER A 25 8.59 15.03 -10.88
C SER A 25 8.71 15.64 -9.48
N LYS A 26 9.83 15.38 -8.77
CA LYS A 26 10.15 15.98 -7.47
C LYS A 26 10.18 17.51 -7.53
N ARG A 27 10.90 18.08 -8.50
CA ARG A 27 10.99 19.54 -8.68
C ARG A 27 9.61 20.16 -8.87
N LEU A 28 8.78 19.54 -9.70
CA LEU A 28 7.42 20.00 -9.94
C LEU A 28 6.58 19.93 -8.66
N PHE A 29 6.63 18.81 -7.95
CA PHE A 29 5.93 18.63 -6.69
C PHE A 29 6.31 19.71 -5.67
N PHE A 30 7.61 19.95 -5.44
CA PHE A 30 8.06 20.97 -4.50
C PHE A 30 7.69 22.40 -4.92
N SER A 31 7.51 22.66 -6.23
CA SER A 31 7.05 23.96 -6.73
C SER A 31 5.56 24.26 -6.49
N ILE A 32 4.73 23.24 -6.19
CA ILE A 32 3.29 23.44 -5.92
C ILE A 32 3.13 24.16 -4.58
N LYS A 33 2.54 25.36 -4.60
CA LYS A 33 2.32 26.19 -3.41
C LYS A 33 1.29 25.58 -2.43
N GLU A 34 0.19 25.07 -2.96
CA GLU A 34 -0.89 24.42 -2.19
C GLU A 34 -1.08 23.01 -2.74
N LYS A 35 -0.50 22.04 -2.05
CA LYS A 35 -0.61 20.62 -2.39
C LYS A 35 -1.90 20.07 -1.79
N ASP A 36 -2.56 19.13 -2.48
CA ASP A 36 -3.67 18.37 -1.91
C ASP A 36 -3.26 16.91 -1.67
N SER A 37 -4.13 16.12 -1.04
CA SER A 37 -3.88 14.69 -0.82
C SER A 37 -3.49 13.94 -2.10
N ILE A 38 -4.02 14.35 -3.26
CA ILE A 38 -3.71 13.70 -4.54
C ILE A 38 -2.27 14.02 -4.96
N SER A 39 -1.80 15.27 -4.81
CA SER A 39 -0.40 15.63 -5.09
C SER A 39 0.57 14.77 -4.29
N TRP A 40 0.33 14.61 -2.98
CA TRP A 40 1.16 13.79 -2.09
C TRP A 40 1.11 12.31 -2.48
N THR A 41 -0.08 11.76 -2.65
CA THR A 41 -0.30 10.36 -3.06
C THR A 41 0.44 10.06 -4.36
N THR A 42 0.28 10.93 -5.36
CA THR A 42 0.90 10.76 -6.69
C THR A 42 2.43 10.74 -6.59
N MET A 43 3.01 11.65 -5.82
CA MET A 43 4.46 11.71 -5.65
C MET A 43 4.99 10.49 -4.88
N ILE A 44 4.32 10.09 -3.80
CA ILE A 44 4.68 8.90 -3.02
C ILE A 44 4.62 7.63 -3.89
N THR A 45 3.53 7.44 -4.64
CA THR A 45 3.41 6.32 -5.58
C THR A 45 4.50 6.35 -6.64
N GLY A 46 4.80 7.53 -7.20
CA GLY A 46 5.88 7.70 -8.16
C GLY A 46 7.25 7.31 -7.60
N LEU A 47 7.56 7.69 -6.36
CA LEU A 47 8.81 7.31 -5.68
C LEU A 47 8.91 5.79 -5.49
N THR A 48 7.85 5.15 -5.00
CA THR A 48 7.81 3.68 -4.82
C THR A 48 7.96 2.94 -6.15
N GLN A 49 7.34 3.44 -7.23
CA GLN A 49 7.46 2.84 -8.57
C GLN A 49 8.87 2.95 -9.16
N ASN A 50 9.66 3.93 -8.70
CA ASN A 50 11.05 4.14 -9.11
C ASN A 50 12.04 3.58 -8.05
N GLU A 51 11.59 2.69 -7.17
CA GLU A 51 12.39 2.03 -6.12
C GLU A 51 13.06 3.01 -5.12
N LEU A 52 12.57 4.24 -5.05
CA LEU A 52 13.01 5.26 -4.09
C LEU A 52 12.22 5.15 -2.77
N ASP A 53 12.17 3.94 -2.22
CA ASP A 53 11.29 3.55 -1.12
C ASP A 53 11.53 4.37 0.16
N ARG A 54 12.80 4.73 0.42
CA ARG A 54 13.15 5.51 1.61
C ARG A 54 12.58 6.93 1.51
N GLU A 55 12.69 7.54 0.33
CA GLU A 55 12.13 8.85 0.06
C GLU A 55 10.60 8.81 0.10
N ALA A 56 9.96 7.74 -0.37
CA ALA A 56 8.52 7.57 -0.28
C ALA A 56 8.03 7.55 1.18
N ILE A 57 8.75 6.86 2.08
CA ILE A 57 8.45 6.82 3.52
C ILE A 57 8.68 8.19 4.17
N ASP A 58 9.76 8.87 3.83
CA ASP A 58 10.05 10.20 4.38
C ASP A 58 9.01 11.23 3.90
N LEU A 59 8.60 11.16 2.63
CA LEU A 59 7.53 12.02 2.09
C LEU A 59 6.15 11.73 2.72
N LEU A 60 5.87 10.49 3.11
CA LEU A 60 4.68 10.17 3.92
C LEU A 60 4.71 10.89 5.27
N ARG A 61 5.89 10.99 5.92
CA ARG A 61 6.02 11.69 7.20
C ARG A 61 5.69 13.17 7.03
N ASP A 62 6.18 13.78 5.97
CA ASP A 62 5.88 15.17 5.62
C ASP A 62 4.38 15.38 5.34
N MET A 63 3.77 14.50 4.52
CA MET A 63 2.33 14.51 4.26
C MET A 63 1.51 14.50 5.56
N ARG A 64 1.93 13.71 6.55
CA ARG A 64 1.26 13.60 7.85
C ARG A 64 1.48 14.83 8.73
N MET A 65 2.66 15.44 8.70
CA MET A 65 2.94 16.67 9.44
C MET A 65 2.13 17.85 8.91
N GLU A 66 1.89 17.88 7.60
CA GLU A 66 0.98 18.85 6.94
C GLU A 66 -0.51 18.55 7.17
N GLY A 67 -0.85 17.50 7.93
CA GLY A 67 -2.23 17.15 8.25
C GLY A 67 -3.04 16.62 7.06
N MET A 68 -2.38 16.20 5.98
CA MET A 68 -3.04 15.71 4.77
C MET A 68 -3.64 14.32 4.98
N ALA A 69 -4.84 14.11 4.44
CA ALA A 69 -5.51 12.83 4.51
C ALA A 69 -4.85 11.82 3.56
N MET A 70 -4.52 10.64 4.07
CA MET A 70 -4.05 9.50 3.27
C MET A 70 -5.22 8.70 2.75
N ASP A 71 -5.10 8.20 1.53
CA ASP A 71 -6.05 7.29 0.90
C ASP A 71 -5.47 5.87 0.76
N GLN A 72 -6.29 4.95 0.23
CA GLN A 72 -5.90 3.57 -0.01
C GLN A 72 -4.66 3.40 -0.89
N TYR A 73 -4.44 4.30 -1.86
CA TYR A 73 -3.30 4.25 -2.77
C TYR A 73 -2.03 4.65 -2.03
N THR A 74 -2.11 5.68 -1.19
CA THR A 74 -1.02 6.09 -0.30
C THR A 74 -0.59 4.93 0.60
N PHE A 75 -1.55 4.25 1.25
CA PHE A 75 -1.22 3.10 2.10
C PHE A 75 -0.59 1.95 1.31
N GLY A 76 -1.13 1.63 0.13
CA GLY A 76 -0.57 0.60 -0.74
C GLY A 76 0.89 0.89 -1.09
N SER A 77 1.18 2.08 -1.62
CA SER A 77 2.55 2.47 -1.99
C SER A 77 3.51 2.43 -0.81
N VAL A 78 3.11 2.93 0.36
CA VAL A 78 4.02 2.95 1.51
C VAL A 78 4.20 1.57 2.13
N PHE A 79 3.19 0.69 2.12
CA PHE A 79 3.39 -0.70 2.53
C PHE A 79 4.32 -1.45 1.57
N THR A 80 4.21 -1.23 0.27
CA THR A 80 5.18 -1.73 -0.72
C THR A 80 6.59 -1.26 -0.38
N ALA A 81 6.79 0.05 -0.17
CA ALA A 81 8.08 0.62 0.20
C ALA A 81 8.65 0.06 1.51
N CYS A 82 7.80 -0.11 2.54
CA CYS A 82 8.20 -0.73 3.80
C CYS A 82 8.60 -2.19 3.61
N GLY A 83 7.89 -2.93 2.75
CA GLY A 83 8.21 -4.33 2.43
C GLY A 83 9.56 -4.45 1.72
N SER A 84 9.81 -3.61 0.72
CA SER A 84 11.09 -3.57 -0.02
C SER A 84 12.28 -3.26 0.88
N LEU A 85 12.11 -2.32 1.83
CA LEU A 85 13.16 -1.93 2.78
C LEU A 85 13.25 -2.81 4.03
N LEU A 86 12.35 -3.80 4.18
CA LEU A 86 12.17 -4.58 5.42
C LEU A 86 11.94 -3.67 6.66
N ALA A 87 11.29 -2.52 6.44
CA ALA A 87 11.05 -1.48 7.43
C ALA A 87 9.84 -1.79 8.33
N LEU A 88 9.94 -2.87 9.11
CA LEU A 88 8.84 -3.39 9.94
C LEU A 88 8.31 -2.36 10.94
N LYS A 89 9.17 -1.51 11.50
CA LYS A 89 8.78 -0.50 12.51
C LYS A 89 7.87 0.55 11.89
N GLU A 90 8.24 1.08 10.74
CA GLU A 90 7.47 2.04 9.96
C GLU A 90 6.14 1.42 9.51
N GLY A 91 6.17 0.19 8.97
CA GLY A 91 4.96 -0.54 8.60
C GLY A 91 3.98 -0.72 9.76
N LYS A 92 4.47 -1.03 10.98
CA LYS A 92 3.63 -1.12 12.19
C LYS A 92 3.02 0.23 12.60
N GLN A 93 3.73 1.34 12.43
CA GLN A 93 3.18 2.67 12.72
C GLN A 93 2.02 3.00 11.78
N ILE A 94 2.16 2.66 10.50
CA ILE A 94 1.11 2.87 9.50
C ILE A 94 -0.05 1.91 9.75
N HIS A 95 0.20 0.65 10.12
CA HIS A 95 -0.85 -0.29 10.50
C HIS A 95 -1.66 0.23 11.71
N ALA A 96 -1.00 0.77 12.73
CA ALA A 96 -1.69 1.39 13.87
C ALA A 96 -2.56 2.58 13.43
N PHE A 97 -2.12 3.33 12.42
CA PHE A 97 -2.92 4.41 11.83
C PHE A 97 -4.16 3.86 11.12
N ILE A 98 -4.03 2.87 10.22
CA ILE A 98 -5.19 2.36 9.46
C ILE A 98 -6.27 1.76 10.37
N ILE A 99 -5.90 1.14 11.50
CA ILE A 99 -6.85 0.60 12.50
C ILE A 99 -7.78 1.68 13.04
N ARG A 100 -7.29 2.93 13.15
CA ARG A 100 -8.03 4.09 13.64
C ARG A 100 -8.85 4.78 12.55
N THR A 101 -8.80 4.29 11.30
CA THR A 101 -9.50 4.88 10.16
C THR A 101 -10.45 3.87 9.50
N ASN A 102 -11.23 4.31 8.52
CA ASN A 102 -12.12 3.44 7.74
C ASN A 102 -11.39 2.53 6.73
N ASN A 103 -10.06 2.43 6.79
CA ASN A 103 -9.26 1.65 5.83
C ASN A 103 -8.93 0.23 6.30
N LYS A 104 -9.23 -0.11 7.56
CA LYS A 104 -8.91 -1.45 8.14
C LYS A 104 -9.63 -2.62 7.46
N ASP A 105 -10.74 -2.36 6.76
CA ASP A 105 -11.54 -3.35 6.04
C ASP A 105 -11.36 -3.24 4.51
N ASN A 106 -10.48 -2.34 4.04
CA ASN A 106 -10.19 -2.20 2.61
C ASN A 106 -9.26 -3.34 2.18
N VAL A 107 -9.77 -4.21 1.29
CA VAL A 107 -9.05 -5.39 0.79
C VAL A 107 -7.68 -5.02 0.21
N PHE A 108 -7.62 -3.98 -0.62
CA PHE A 108 -6.37 -3.54 -1.25
C PHE A 108 -5.32 -3.13 -0.20
N VAL A 109 -5.74 -2.36 0.80
CA VAL A 109 -4.86 -1.90 1.89
C VAL A 109 -4.39 -3.08 2.74
N VAL A 110 -5.28 -4.01 3.07
CA VAL A 110 -4.91 -5.17 3.90
C VAL A 110 -4.03 -6.15 3.14
N SER A 111 -4.27 -6.39 1.86
CA SER A 111 -3.38 -7.23 1.04
C SER A 111 -1.96 -6.65 0.97
N ALA A 112 -1.81 -5.34 0.76
CA ALA A 112 -0.51 -4.69 0.79
C ALA A 112 0.15 -4.75 2.18
N LEU A 113 -0.63 -4.61 3.25
CA LEU A 113 -0.15 -4.76 4.63
C LEU A 113 0.33 -6.18 4.93
N VAL A 114 -0.40 -7.20 4.48
CA VAL A 114 -0.02 -8.62 4.62
C VAL A 114 1.30 -8.86 3.89
N ASP A 115 1.41 -8.43 2.64
CA ASP A 115 2.63 -8.59 1.84
C ASP A 115 3.84 -7.96 2.54
N MET A 116 3.67 -6.74 3.04
CA MET A 116 4.70 -6.05 3.84
C MET A 116 5.13 -6.87 5.06
N TYR A 117 4.17 -7.43 5.82
CA TYR A 117 4.50 -8.28 6.97
C TYR A 117 5.18 -9.59 6.59
N CYS A 118 4.76 -10.23 5.49
CA CYS A 118 5.38 -11.44 4.96
C CYS A 118 6.83 -11.20 4.56
N LYS A 119 7.10 -10.10 3.81
CA LYS A 119 8.45 -9.65 3.44
C LYS A 119 9.30 -9.38 4.67
N CYS A 120 8.75 -8.72 5.68
CA CYS A 120 9.42 -8.47 6.96
C CYS A 120 9.50 -9.71 7.89
N LYS A 121 9.20 -10.91 7.39
CA LYS A 121 9.24 -12.17 8.15
C LYS A 121 8.38 -12.15 9.43
N SER A 122 7.29 -11.38 9.43
CA SER A 122 6.39 -11.16 10.57
C SER A 122 5.02 -11.79 10.38
N ILE A 123 5.01 -13.11 10.18
CA ILE A 123 3.82 -13.88 9.76
C ILE A 123 2.67 -13.80 10.75
N THR A 124 2.97 -13.77 12.05
CA THR A 124 1.93 -13.61 13.09
C THR A 124 1.13 -12.33 12.93
N TYR A 125 1.76 -11.23 12.46
CA TYR A 125 1.07 -9.98 12.18
C TYR A 125 0.32 -10.01 10.86
N ALA A 126 0.84 -10.70 9.84
CA ALA A 126 0.16 -10.92 8.56
C ALA A 126 -1.17 -11.67 8.79
N GLU A 127 -1.13 -12.79 9.52
CA GLU A 127 -2.34 -13.54 9.87
C GLU A 127 -3.32 -12.72 10.71
N ALA A 128 -2.82 -11.96 11.68
CA ALA A 128 -3.67 -11.12 12.53
C ALA A 128 -4.38 -10.02 11.72
N ALA A 129 -3.68 -9.40 10.76
CA ALA A 129 -4.27 -8.41 9.86
C ALA A 129 -5.41 -9.04 9.03
N LEU A 130 -5.18 -10.22 8.47
CA LEU A 130 -6.21 -10.96 7.73
C LEU A 130 -7.41 -11.30 8.61
N LYS A 131 -7.18 -11.90 9.79
CA LYS A 131 -8.26 -12.34 10.70
C LYS A 131 -9.18 -11.18 11.09
N ARG A 132 -8.63 -9.96 11.21
CA ARG A 132 -9.38 -8.75 11.56
C ARG A 132 -10.27 -8.18 10.44
N MET A 133 -10.08 -8.58 9.18
CA MET A 133 -10.98 -8.15 8.10
C MET A 133 -12.39 -8.70 8.33
N THR A 134 -13.37 -7.80 8.44
CA THR A 134 -14.77 -8.18 8.66
C THR A 134 -15.43 -8.75 7.41
N ARG A 135 -15.01 -8.33 6.23
CA ARG A 135 -15.51 -8.82 4.93
C ARG A 135 -14.36 -9.41 4.13
N LYS A 136 -14.38 -10.74 3.97
CA LYS A 136 -13.50 -11.45 3.06
C LYS A 136 -14.35 -12.02 1.92
N ASN A 137 -13.94 -11.78 0.69
CA ASN A 137 -14.49 -12.39 -0.51
C ASN A 137 -13.38 -13.17 -1.24
N VAL A 138 -13.74 -13.89 -2.31
CA VAL A 138 -12.79 -14.66 -3.13
C VAL A 138 -11.55 -13.83 -3.46
N VAL A 139 -11.74 -12.62 -4.02
CA VAL A 139 -10.66 -11.69 -4.40
C VAL A 139 -9.70 -11.40 -3.23
N SER A 140 -10.22 -11.15 -2.03
CA SER A 140 -9.37 -10.89 -0.86
C SER A 140 -8.57 -12.10 -0.41
N TRP A 141 -9.13 -13.31 -0.49
CA TRP A 141 -8.42 -14.54 -0.15
C TRP A 141 -7.35 -14.87 -1.19
N THR A 142 -7.68 -14.78 -2.48
CA THR A 142 -6.73 -15.02 -3.58
C THR A 142 -5.55 -14.07 -3.52
N ALA A 143 -5.78 -12.77 -3.32
CA ALA A 143 -4.70 -11.79 -3.20
C ALA A 143 -3.72 -12.12 -2.06
N ILE A 144 -4.23 -12.66 -0.95
CA ILE A 144 -3.45 -12.99 0.24
C ILE A 144 -2.74 -14.34 0.04
N LEU A 145 -3.39 -15.33 -0.57
CA LEU A 145 -2.77 -16.59 -0.98
C LEU A 145 -1.60 -16.38 -1.94
N VAL A 146 -1.79 -15.53 -2.96
CA VAL A 146 -0.73 -15.16 -3.90
C VAL A 146 0.44 -14.50 -3.17
N SER A 147 0.17 -13.57 -2.24
CA SER A 147 1.24 -12.94 -1.45
C SER A 147 2.03 -13.96 -0.64
N TYR A 148 1.38 -14.92 0.01
CA TYR A 148 2.09 -15.99 0.73
C TYR A 148 2.91 -16.89 -0.20
N GLY A 149 2.35 -17.28 -1.35
CA GLY A 149 3.04 -18.10 -2.35
C GLY A 149 4.28 -17.42 -2.94
N GLN A 150 4.24 -16.10 -3.15
CA GLN A 150 5.38 -15.32 -3.64
C GLN A 150 6.48 -15.08 -2.60
N ASN A 151 6.21 -15.32 -1.32
CA ASN A 151 7.13 -15.05 -0.21
C ASN A 151 7.68 -16.33 0.46
N ASP A 152 7.63 -17.47 -0.25
CA ASP A 152 8.08 -18.80 0.21
C ASP A 152 7.34 -19.36 1.44
N TYR A 153 6.10 -18.90 1.69
CA TYR A 153 5.24 -19.38 2.79
C TYR A 153 4.18 -20.34 2.27
N SER A 154 4.60 -21.35 1.52
CA SER A 154 3.71 -22.30 0.84
C SER A 154 2.88 -23.14 1.82
N GLU A 155 3.44 -23.54 2.96
CA GLU A 155 2.69 -24.28 4.00
C GLU A 155 1.57 -23.44 4.60
N GLU A 156 1.83 -22.17 4.89
CA GLU A 156 0.84 -21.22 5.39
C GLU A 156 -0.18 -20.89 4.31
N ALA A 157 0.22 -20.77 3.04
CA ALA A 157 -0.69 -20.61 1.92
C ALA A 157 -1.69 -21.78 1.84
N VAL A 158 -1.23 -23.03 1.99
CA VAL A 158 -2.11 -24.21 2.02
C VAL A 158 -3.08 -24.16 3.21
N LYS A 159 -2.61 -23.83 4.41
CA LYS A 159 -3.48 -23.67 5.59
C LYS A 159 -4.54 -22.60 5.34
N LEU A 160 -4.14 -21.49 4.72
CA LEU A 160 -5.01 -20.38 4.40
C LEU A 160 -6.07 -20.76 3.34
N PHE A 161 -5.69 -21.55 2.34
CA PHE A 161 -6.61 -22.08 1.34
C PHE A 161 -7.66 -23.02 1.97
N CYS A 162 -7.23 -23.91 2.89
CA CYS A 162 -8.17 -24.74 3.65
C CYS A 162 -9.15 -23.89 4.48
N ASP A 163 -8.67 -22.80 5.09
CA ASP A 163 -9.53 -21.89 5.84
C ASP A 163 -10.51 -21.12 4.93
N MET A 164 -10.10 -20.74 3.71
CA MET A 164 -10.99 -20.15 2.70
C MET A 164 -12.17 -21.08 2.40
N GLN A 165 -11.91 -22.36 2.13
CA GLN A 165 -12.93 -23.37 1.86
C GLN A 165 -13.86 -23.60 3.07
N ARG A 166 -13.31 -23.63 4.29
CA ARG A 166 -14.10 -23.75 5.53
C ARG A 166 -15.04 -22.56 5.76
N ASN A 167 -14.71 -21.38 5.23
CA ASN A 167 -15.56 -20.20 5.29
C ASN A 167 -16.63 -20.18 4.18
N GLY A 168 -16.76 -21.26 3.39
CA GLY A 168 -17.76 -21.39 2.32
C GLY A 168 -17.48 -20.49 1.13
N ILE A 169 -16.21 -20.12 0.93
CA ILE A 169 -15.78 -19.31 -0.20
C ILE A 169 -15.08 -20.24 -1.19
N ASP A 170 -15.71 -20.45 -2.34
CA ASP A 170 -15.16 -21.30 -3.39
C ASP A 170 -13.96 -20.62 -4.07
N PRO A 171 -12.83 -21.33 -4.22
CA PRO A 171 -11.69 -20.87 -5.01
C PRO A 171 -12.10 -20.56 -6.46
N ASP A 172 -11.61 -19.45 -7.02
CA ASP A 172 -11.73 -19.20 -8.46
C ASP A 172 -10.62 -19.92 -9.25
N GLU A 173 -10.68 -19.85 -10.59
CA GLU A 173 -9.71 -20.48 -11.50
C GLU A 173 -8.27 -20.00 -11.29
N PHE A 174 -8.06 -18.84 -10.67
CA PHE A 174 -6.73 -18.31 -10.33
C PHE A 174 -6.21 -18.80 -8.96
N THR A 175 -7.08 -19.44 -8.17
CA THR A 175 -6.79 -19.93 -6.82
C THR A 175 -6.56 -21.46 -6.78
N LEU A 176 -7.03 -22.19 -7.80
CA LEU A 176 -6.86 -23.65 -7.99
C LEU A 176 -5.54 -23.98 -8.69
#